data_AF-A0A821MX95-F1
#
_entry.id   AF-A0A821MX95-F1
#
_cell.length_a   1.000
_cell.length_b   1.000
_cell.length_c   1.000
_cell.angle_alpha   90.00
_cell.angle_beta   90.00
_cell.angle_gamma   90.00
#
_symmetry.space_group_name_H-M   'P 1'
#
loop_
_entity.id
_entity.type
_entity.pdbx_description
1 polymer ?
#
loop_
_entity_poly.entity_id
_entity_poly.type
_entity_poly.pdbx_seq_one_letter_code
_entity_poly.pdbx_strand_id
1 'polypeptide(L)'
;LSNELFYEIFGYLDIYDVYEAFSKVNTRFENLLNDPVLPIRISLSFISKSRFEHYNTNIIIPFQYRITLLHLSNPLIIERLFSPISILLKFIRLENLLLRNIESKYFEELLIHLISLPFLYSLIVSCTDNVQNKNVFYHQIFRLPVLKYCKLSLAGNSQSSPLTMATTEFSPIEYFIINQLYAFLSYT
;
A
#
# COMPACT_ATOMS: atom_id res chain seq x y z
N LEU A 1 -30.05 -7.91 -12.83
CA LEU A 1 -29.08 -6.90 -12.32
C LEU A 1 -28.16 -6.51 -13.46
N SER A 2 -27.88 -5.22 -13.66
CA SER A 2 -26.98 -4.71 -14.70
C SER A 2 -25.52 -4.92 -14.33
N ASN A 3 -24.60 -4.72 -15.27
CA ASN A 3 -23.16 -4.89 -15.01
C ASN A 3 -22.62 -3.77 -14.11
N GLU A 4 -23.15 -2.56 -14.24
CA GLU A 4 -22.78 -1.38 -13.44
C GLU A 4 -23.05 -1.62 -11.95
N LEU A 5 -24.20 -2.21 -11.63
CA LEU A 5 -24.54 -2.58 -10.25
C LEU A 5 -23.59 -3.64 -9.68
N PHE A 6 -23.12 -4.58 -10.50
CA PHE A 6 -22.12 -5.55 -10.04
C PHE A 6 -20.75 -4.89 -9.80
N TYR A 7 -20.33 -3.96 -10.65
CA TYR A 7 -19.10 -3.20 -10.41
C TYR A 7 -19.18 -2.38 -9.13
N GLU A 8 -20.33 -1.76 -8.86
CA GLU A 8 -20.58 -1.05 -7.61
C GLU A 8 -20.49 -2.01 -6.40
N ILE A 9 -21.18 -3.16 -6.44
CA ILE A 9 -21.13 -4.17 -5.38
C ILE A 9 -19.70 -4.68 -5.16
N PHE A 10 -18.99 -5.04 -6.24
CA PHE A 10 -17.61 -5.52 -6.18
C PHE A 10 -16.66 -4.47 -5.60
N GLY A 11 -16.94 -3.18 -5.82
CA GLY A 11 -16.18 -2.08 -5.24
C GLY A 11 -16.20 -2.00 -3.71
N TYR A 12 -17.18 -2.66 -3.06
CA TYR A 12 -17.29 -2.76 -1.60
C TYR A 12 -16.69 -4.04 -1.00
N LEU A 13 -16.24 -4.99 -1.82
CA LEU A 13 -15.76 -6.31 -1.40
C LEU A 13 -14.26 -6.47 -1.65
N ASP A 14 -13.61 -7.37 -0.92
CA ASP A 14 -12.25 -7.81 -1.29
C ASP A 14 -12.33 -8.60 -2.60
N ILE A 15 -11.43 -8.32 -3.52
CA ILE A 15 -11.42 -8.99 -4.82
C ILE A 15 -11.29 -10.51 -4.68
N TYR A 16 -10.69 -11.02 -3.58
CA TYR A 16 -10.64 -12.45 -3.31
C TYR A 16 -12.02 -13.07 -3.25
N ASP A 17 -12.87 -12.51 -2.39
CA ASP A 17 -14.19 -13.05 -2.11
C ASP A 17 -15.05 -12.96 -3.37
N VAL A 18 -14.87 -11.86 -4.12
CA VAL A 18 -15.50 -11.68 -5.44
C VAL A 18 -15.03 -12.77 -6.43
N TYR A 19 -13.72 -13.00 -6.54
CA TYR A 19 -13.20 -14.01 -7.45
C TYR A 19 -13.64 -15.41 -7.07
N GLU A 20 -13.55 -15.76 -5.79
CA GLU A 20 -13.94 -17.07 -5.27
C GLU A 20 -15.44 -17.34 -5.51
N ALA A 21 -16.29 -16.35 -5.23
CA ALA A 21 -17.74 -16.49 -5.38
C ALA A 21 -18.20 -16.47 -6.84
N PHE A 22 -17.59 -15.65 -7.71
CA PHE A 22 -18.16 -15.36 -9.03
C PHE A 22 -17.38 -15.91 -10.23
N SER A 23 -16.10 -16.28 -10.09
CA SER A 23 -15.26 -16.69 -11.24
C SER A 23 -15.74 -17.93 -11.97
N LYS A 24 -16.50 -18.80 -11.32
CA LYS A 24 -16.97 -20.08 -11.88
C LYS A 24 -18.49 -20.16 -12.06
N VAL A 25 -19.20 -19.05 -11.85
CA VAL A 25 -20.68 -19.06 -11.88
C VAL A 25 -21.19 -19.17 -13.31
N ASN A 26 -20.73 -18.30 -14.20
CA ASN A 26 -21.01 -18.34 -15.63
C ASN A 26 -20.08 -17.35 -16.39
N THR A 27 -20.12 -17.42 -17.72
CA THR A 27 -19.32 -16.58 -18.62
C THR A 27 -19.57 -15.08 -18.44
N ARG A 28 -20.78 -14.68 -18.03
CA ARG A 28 -21.06 -13.26 -17.77
C ARG A 28 -20.24 -12.74 -16.60
N PHE A 29 -20.15 -13.48 -15.50
CA PHE A 29 -19.33 -13.08 -14.36
C PHE A 29 -17.83 -13.16 -14.65
N GLU A 30 -17.40 -14.17 -15.40
CA GLU A 30 -16.01 -14.25 -15.87
C GLU A 30 -15.62 -12.99 -16.69
N ASN A 31 -16.51 -12.55 -17.59
CA ASN A 31 -16.30 -11.31 -18.35
C ASN A 31 -16.27 -10.07 -17.46
N LEU A 32 -17.13 -9.99 -16.43
CA LEU A 32 -17.13 -8.89 -15.46
C LEU A 32 -15.81 -8.80 -14.69
N LEU A 33 -15.25 -9.92 -14.26
CA LEU A 33 -14.00 -9.95 -13.49
C LEU A 33 -12.79 -9.56 -14.35
N ASN A 34 -12.84 -9.94 -15.64
CA ASN A 34 -11.80 -9.61 -16.61
C ASN A 34 -11.93 -8.19 -17.20
N ASP A 35 -13.01 -7.46 -16.90
CA ASP A 35 -13.22 -6.11 -17.41
C ASP A 35 -12.13 -5.14 -16.86
N PRO A 36 -11.38 -4.44 -17.72
CA PRO A 36 -10.31 -3.53 -17.30
C PRO A 36 -10.81 -2.31 -16.49
N VAL A 37 -12.10 -2.01 -16.54
CA VAL A 37 -12.72 -0.90 -15.80
C VAL A 37 -12.92 -1.26 -14.33
N LEU A 38 -13.08 -2.53 -13.98
CA LEU A 38 -13.26 -2.95 -12.59
C LEU A 38 -11.96 -2.67 -11.79
N PRO A 39 -11.98 -1.69 -10.85
CA PRO A 39 -10.82 -1.39 -10.02
C PRO A 39 -10.60 -2.50 -9.00
N ILE A 40 -9.36 -2.92 -8.82
CA ILE A 40 -9.03 -3.99 -7.88
C ILE A 40 -8.48 -3.39 -6.59
N ARG A 41 -9.09 -3.78 -5.48
CA ARG A 41 -8.71 -3.40 -4.13
C ARG A 41 -8.39 -4.67 -3.35
N ILE A 42 -7.24 -4.67 -2.70
CA ILE A 42 -6.71 -5.86 -2.02
C ILE A 42 -6.37 -5.49 -0.58
N SER A 43 -6.92 -6.25 0.38
CA SER A 43 -6.50 -6.20 1.78
C SER A 43 -6.01 -7.56 2.27
N LEU A 44 -4.71 -7.64 2.60
CA LEU A 44 -4.03 -8.85 3.08
C LEU A 44 -3.74 -8.79 4.58
N SER A 45 -4.53 -8.04 5.35
CA SER A 45 -4.21 -7.76 6.75
C SER A 45 -4.24 -9.00 7.65
N PHE A 46 -5.07 -9.99 7.31
CA PHE A 46 -5.29 -11.20 8.12
C PHE A 46 -5.11 -12.50 7.34
N ILE A 47 -4.46 -12.43 6.17
CA ILE A 47 -4.29 -13.61 5.32
C ILE A 47 -3.21 -14.54 5.89
N SER A 48 -3.47 -15.85 5.87
CA SER A 48 -2.47 -16.86 6.23
C SER A 48 -1.44 -17.02 5.11
N LYS A 49 -0.26 -17.57 5.43
CA LYS A 49 0.80 -17.83 4.44
C LYS A 49 0.31 -18.69 3.27
N SER A 50 -0.39 -19.78 3.55
CA SER A 50 -0.87 -20.70 2.50
C SER A 50 -1.92 -20.04 1.59
N ARG A 51 -2.83 -19.24 2.16
CA ARG A 51 -3.80 -18.46 1.38
C ARG A 51 -3.10 -17.39 0.54
N PHE A 52 -2.06 -16.75 1.07
CA PHE A 52 -1.30 -15.74 0.33
C PHE A 52 -0.65 -16.31 -0.93
N GLU A 53 -0.03 -17.48 -0.89
CA GLU A 53 0.61 -18.08 -2.08
C GLU A 53 -0.39 -18.33 -3.21
N HIS A 54 -1.56 -18.89 -2.86
CA HIS A 54 -2.66 -19.07 -3.79
C HIS A 54 -3.18 -17.72 -4.33
N TYR A 55 -3.38 -16.76 -3.44
CA TYR A 55 -3.90 -15.43 -3.77
C TYR A 55 -2.96 -14.64 -4.69
N ASN A 56 -1.67 -14.67 -4.38
CA ASN A 56 -0.64 -14.00 -5.15
C ASN A 56 -0.58 -14.54 -6.58
N THR A 57 -0.63 -15.86 -6.73
CA THR A 57 -0.53 -16.53 -8.03
C THR A 57 -1.76 -16.30 -8.91
N ASN A 58 -2.95 -16.35 -8.33
CA ASN A 58 -4.20 -16.36 -9.11
C ASN A 58 -4.84 -14.98 -9.26
N ILE A 59 -4.51 -14.02 -8.39
CA ILE A 59 -5.18 -12.70 -8.36
C ILE A 59 -4.18 -11.57 -8.42
N ILE A 60 -3.18 -11.50 -7.52
CA ILE A 60 -2.29 -10.34 -7.51
C ILE A 60 -1.45 -10.25 -8.79
N ILE A 61 -0.70 -11.30 -9.12
CA ILE A 61 0.20 -11.29 -10.29
C ILE A 61 -0.58 -11.06 -11.60
N PRO A 62 -1.69 -11.79 -11.87
CA PRO A 62 -2.43 -11.62 -13.12
C PRO A 62 -3.08 -10.24 -13.27
N PHE A 63 -3.43 -9.57 -12.16
CA PHE A 63 -4.16 -8.31 -12.20
C PHE A 63 -3.40 -7.11 -11.62
N GLN A 64 -2.09 -7.23 -11.38
CA GLN A 64 -1.28 -6.20 -10.73
C GLN A 64 -1.38 -4.80 -11.37
N TYR A 65 -1.55 -4.73 -12.70
CA TYR A 65 -1.70 -3.48 -13.45
C TYR A 65 -3.06 -2.80 -13.25
N ARG A 66 -4.04 -3.48 -12.64
CA ARG A 66 -5.39 -2.97 -12.29
C ARG A 66 -5.57 -2.68 -10.81
N ILE A 67 -4.60 -3.05 -9.97
CA ILE A 67 -4.68 -2.84 -8.53
C ILE A 67 -4.55 -1.34 -8.26
N THR A 68 -5.58 -0.79 -7.62
CA THR A 68 -5.69 0.61 -7.20
C THR A 68 -5.42 0.77 -5.72
N LEU A 69 -5.74 -0.22 -4.91
CA LEU A 69 -5.50 -0.21 -3.47
C LEU A 69 -4.82 -1.50 -3.04
N LEU A 70 -3.75 -1.34 -2.27
CA LEU A 70 -3.03 -2.45 -1.66
C LEU A 70 -2.83 -2.17 -0.16
N HIS A 71 -3.46 -2.98 0.68
CA HIS A 71 -3.33 -2.91 2.13
C HIS A 71 -2.66 -4.18 2.68
N LEU A 72 -1.45 -4.01 3.19
CA LEU A 72 -0.62 -5.08 3.73
C LEU A 72 -0.32 -4.79 5.20
N SER A 73 -0.52 -5.76 6.08
CA SER A 73 -0.24 -5.60 7.52
C SER A 73 0.73 -6.63 8.10
N ASN A 74 1.16 -7.59 7.29
CA ASN A 74 2.09 -8.64 7.67
C ASN A 74 3.46 -8.39 7.01
N PRO A 75 4.54 -8.14 7.78
CA PRO A 75 5.86 -7.82 7.24
C PRO A 75 6.39 -8.88 6.28
N LEU A 76 6.20 -10.17 6.60
CA LEU A 76 6.66 -11.27 5.77
C LEU A 76 5.94 -11.32 4.42
N ILE A 77 4.69 -10.86 4.36
CA ILE A 77 3.93 -10.78 3.11
C ILE A 77 4.41 -9.59 2.30
N ILE A 78 4.65 -8.44 2.95
CA ILE A 78 5.16 -7.24 2.31
C ILE A 78 6.49 -7.53 1.59
N GLU A 79 7.44 -8.12 2.31
CA GLU A 79 8.75 -8.48 1.76
C GLU A 79 8.65 -9.45 0.59
N ARG A 80 7.81 -10.49 0.72
CA ARG A 80 7.63 -11.47 -0.36
C ARG A 80 6.95 -10.88 -1.58
N LEU A 81 5.96 -10.02 -1.39
CA LEU A 81 5.21 -9.43 -2.48
C LEU A 81 6.07 -8.47 -3.31
N PHE A 82 6.91 -7.70 -2.63
CA PHE A 82 7.84 -6.76 -3.24
C PHE A 82 9.26 -7.34 -3.33
N SER A 83 9.41 -8.65 -3.56
CA SER A 83 10.69 -9.28 -3.83
C SER A 83 10.73 -9.86 -5.25
N PRO A 84 11.53 -9.29 -6.18
CA PRO A 84 12.37 -8.09 -6.01
C PRO A 84 11.53 -6.81 -5.89
N ILE A 85 12.10 -5.76 -5.28
CA ILE A 85 11.41 -4.48 -5.02
C ILE A 85 10.88 -3.84 -6.32
N SER A 86 11.55 -4.09 -7.45
CA SER A 86 11.13 -3.64 -8.77
C SER A 86 9.74 -4.15 -9.20
N ILE A 87 9.20 -5.20 -8.56
CA ILE A 87 7.81 -5.65 -8.77
C ILE A 87 6.81 -4.51 -8.50
N LEU A 88 7.12 -3.59 -7.58
CA LEU A 88 6.29 -2.42 -7.28
C LEU A 88 5.95 -1.61 -8.54
N LEU A 89 6.87 -1.52 -9.49
CA LEU A 89 6.69 -0.79 -10.75
C LEU A 89 5.62 -1.40 -11.66
N LYS A 90 5.23 -2.67 -11.43
CA LYS A 90 4.16 -3.33 -12.18
C LYS A 90 2.77 -2.90 -11.73
N PHE A 91 2.64 -2.28 -10.57
CA PHE A 91 1.38 -1.75 -10.05
C PHE A 91 1.12 -0.35 -10.62
N ILE A 92 1.05 -0.25 -11.94
CA ILE A 92 1.01 1.03 -12.67
C ILE A 92 -0.22 1.88 -12.38
N ARG A 93 -1.30 1.30 -11.84
CA ARG A 93 -2.54 2.00 -11.43
C ARG A 93 -2.68 2.12 -9.91
N LEU A 94 -1.61 1.84 -9.15
CA LEU A 94 -1.67 1.91 -7.71
C LEU A 94 -1.88 3.34 -7.25
N GLU A 95 -2.96 3.53 -6.51
CA GLU A 95 -3.45 4.80 -6.03
C GLU A 95 -3.27 4.94 -4.52
N ASN A 96 -3.56 3.86 -3.79
CA ASN A 96 -3.51 3.80 -2.34
C ASN A 96 -2.59 2.66 -1.88
N LEU A 97 -1.54 3.00 -1.14
CA LEU A 97 -0.66 2.03 -0.52
C LEU A 97 -0.71 2.15 1.00
N LEU A 98 -1.15 1.07 1.65
CA LEU A 98 -1.21 0.98 3.10
C LEU A 98 -0.28 -0.14 3.57
N LEU A 99 0.82 0.22 4.24
CA LEU A 99 1.81 -0.71 4.79
C LEU A 99 1.79 -0.61 6.31
N ARG A 100 1.42 -1.67 7.00
CA ARG A 100 1.49 -1.74 8.45
C ARG A 100 2.54 -2.74 8.90
N ASN A 101 3.16 -2.42 10.02
CA ASN A 101 4.18 -3.24 10.65
C ASN A 101 5.37 -3.52 9.72
N ILE A 102 5.80 -2.51 8.95
CA ILE A 102 6.96 -2.62 8.06
C ILE A 102 8.24 -2.18 8.78
N GLU A 103 9.38 -2.80 8.47
CA GLU A 103 10.67 -2.29 8.95
C GLU A 103 11.05 -1.01 8.20
N SER A 104 11.52 0.00 8.94
CA SER A 104 11.83 1.32 8.41
C SER A 104 12.87 1.27 7.30
N LYS A 105 13.92 0.46 7.48
CA LYS A 105 14.96 0.23 6.47
C LYS A 105 14.38 -0.33 5.17
N TYR A 106 13.52 -1.35 5.24
CA TYR A 106 12.91 -1.93 4.05
C TYR A 106 11.98 -0.93 3.36
N PHE A 107 11.27 -0.11 4.13
CA PHE A 107 10.43 0.94 3.58
C PHE A 107 11.24 2.06 2.90
N GLU A 108 12.41 2.43 3.42
CA GLU A 108 13.34 3.36 2.75
C GLU A 108 13.77 2.83 1.36
N GLU A 109 13.99 1.52 1.23
CA GLU A 109 14.28 0.90 -0.07
C GLU A 109 13.06 0.97 -1.01
N LEU A 110 11.85 0.74 -0.49
CA LEU A 110 10.61 0.88 -1.27
C LEU A 110 10.38 2.33 -1.77
N LEU A 111 10.69 3.33 -0.96
CA LEU A 111 10.50 4.75 -1.29
C LEU A 111 11.20 5.15 -2.60
N ILE A 112 12.36 4.55 -2.89
CA ILE A 112 13.11 4.78 -4.14
C ILE A 112 12.27 4.43 -5.37
N HIS A 113 11.42 3.41 -5.26
CA HIS A 113 10.58 2.93 -6.36
C HIS A 113 9.19 3.58 -6.39
N LEU A 114 8.69 4.04 -5.23
CA LEU A 114 7.40 4.73 -5.13
C LEU A 114 7.35 6.02 -5.94
N ILE A 115 8.50 6.69 -6.13
CA ILE A 115 8.59 7.92 -6.94
C ILE A 115 8.15 7.70 -8.40
N SER A 116 8.28 6.48 -8.90
CA SER A 116 7.96 6.11 -10.28
C SER A 116 6.50 5.73 -10.47
N LEU A 117 5.69 5.70 -9.41
CA LEU A 117 4.27 5.34 -9.50
C LEU A 117 3.43 6.57 -9.89
N PRO A 118 2.81 6.57 -11.09
CA PRO A 118 2.19 7.77 -11.65
C PRO A 118 0.87 8.18 -10.98
N PHE A 119 0.23 7.28 -10.23
CA PHE A 119 -1.09 7.53 -9.62
C PHE A 119 -1.10 7.41 -8.10
N LEU A 120 0.05 7.23 -7.44
CA LEU A 120 0.12 7.02 -6.00
C LEU A 120 -0.25 8.30 -5.22
N TYR A 121 -1.54 8.52 -4.99
CA TYR A 121 -2.05 9.71 -4.33
C TYR A 121 -2.07 9.59 -2.80
N SER A 122 -2.11 8.35 -2.27
CA SER A 122 -2.27 8.09 -0.84
C SER A 122 -1.27 7.04 -0.34
N LEU A 123 -0.57 7.38 0.73
CA LEU A 123 0.43 6.54 1.38
C LEU A 123 0.22 6.52 2.90
N ILE A 124 -0.08 5.34 3.45
CA ILE A 124 -0.23 5.14 4.89
C ILE A 124 0.78 4.10 5.35
N VAL A 125 1.66 4.49 6.24
CA VAL A 125 2.75 3.62 6.70
C VAL A 125 2.81 3.59 8.21
N SER A 126 2.98 2.39 8.76
CA SER A 126 3.29 2.18 10.17
C SER A 126 4.56 1.33 10.28
N CYS A 127 5.62 1.92 10.80
CA CYS A 127 6.89 1.23 11.01
C CYS A 127 6.91 0.54 12.39
N THR A 128 7.56 -0.63 12.48
CA THR A 128 7.72 -1.36 13.76
C THR A 128 8.89 -0.85 14.60
N ASP A 129 9.87 -0.24 13.94
CA ASP A 129 11.15 0.17 14.48
C ASP A 129 11.37 1.69 14.37
N ASN A 130 12.43 2.16 15.03
CA ASN A 130 12.80 3.57 15.02
C ASN A 130 13.49 3.94 13.70
N VAL A 131 12.93 4.92 13.00
CA VAL A 131 13.58 5.53 11.83
C VAL A 131 14.85 6.27 12.28
N GLN A 132 16.01 5.83 11.78
CA GLN A 132 17.31 6.39 12.17
C GLN A 132 17.50 7.83 11.67
N ASN A 133 17.23 8.09 10.38
CA ASN A 133 17.39 9.40 9.77
C ASN A 133 16.06 9.94 9.25
N LYS A 134 15.25 10.47 10.19
CA LYS A 134 13.93 11.05 9.88
C LYS A 134 13.97 12.12 8.79
N ASN A 135 15.03 12.94 8.73
CA ASN A 135 15.12 14.02 7.73
C ASN A 135 15.25 13.47 6.31
N VAL A 136 16.12 12.48 6.09
CA VAL A 136 16.26 11.82 4.78
C VAL A 136 14.96 11.10 4.41
N PHE A 137 14.35 10.41 5.38
CA PHE A 137 13.09 9.71 5.22
C PHE A 137 11.95 10.62 4.75
N TYR A 138 11.71 11.74 5.44
CA TYR A 138 10.67 12.69 5.06
C TYR A 138 10.98 13.36 3.72
N HIS A 139 12.24 13.66 3.46
CA HIS A 139 12.64 14.26 2.19
C HIS A 139 12.36 13.35 0.99
N GLN A 140 12.55 12.03 1.13
CA GLN A 140 12.16 11.06 0.10
C GLN A 140 10.64 11.05 -0.12
N ILE A 141 9.84 11.12 0.95
CA ILE A 141 8.38 11.16 0.86
C ILE A 141 7.90 12.44 0.17
N PHE A 142 8.47 13.60 0.50
CA PHE A 142 8.07 14.88 -0.08
C PHE A 142 8.36 15.00 -1.58
N ARG A 143 9.27 14.15 -2.10
CA ARG A 143 9.58 14.03 -3.53
C ARG A 143 8.61 13.17 -4.33
N LEU A 144 7.62 12.54 -3.69
CA LEU A 144 6.63 11.73 -4.39
C LEU A 144 5.70 12.66 -5.21
N PRO A 145 5.68 12.55 -6.55
CA PRO A 145 5.23 13.62 -7.45
C PRO A 145 3.71 13.84 -7.49
N VAL A 146 2.94 12.84 -7.06
CA VAL A 146 1.47 12.87 -7.10
C VAL A 146 0.84 12.61 -5.74
N LEU A 147 1.65 12.51 -4.68
CA LEU A 147 1.18 12.17 -3.36
C LEU A 147 0.45 13.34 -2.71
N LYS A 148 -0.83 13.17 -2.41
CA LYS A 148 -1.68 14.19 -1.77
C LYS A 148 -1.93 13.89 -0.30
N TYR A 149 -2.03 12.62 0.06
CA TYR A 149 -2.30 12.18 1.43
C TYR A 149 -1.18 11.27 1.92
N CYS A 150 -0.57 11.64 3.03
CA CYS A 150 0.45 10.82 3.68
C CYS A 150 0.21 10.73 5.18
N LYS A 151 0.14 9.51 5.71
CA LYS A 151 0.05 9.23 7.14
C LYS A 151 1.16 8.29 7.57
N LEU A 152 1.97 8.73 8.52
CA LEU A 152 3.09 7.98 9.07
C LEU A 152 2.84 7.68 10.54
N SER A 153 3.05 6.43 10.94
CA SER A 153 3.08 6.01 12.34
C SER A 153 4.46 5.44 12.61
N LEU A 154 5.31 6.22 13.28
CA LEU A 154 6.71 5.89 13.49
C LEU A 154 6.95 5.63 14.98
N ALA A 155 7.69 4.58 15.30
CA ALA A 155 8.25 4.43 16.64
C ALA A 155 9.32 5.52 16.84
N GLY A 156 9.36 6.14 18.02
CA GLY A 156 10.37 7.13 18.29
C GLY A 156 10.47 7.58 19.73
N ASN A 157 11.70 7.96 20.10
CA ASN A 157 11.98 8.70 21.32
C ASN A 157 11.58 10.18 21.11
N SER A 158 11.10 10.83 22.17
CA SER A 158 10.49 12.17 22.22
C SER A 158 11.37 13.36 21.82
N GLN A 159 12.52 13.13 21.19
CA GLN A 159 13.35 14.23 20.71
C GLN A 159 12.75 14.78 19.42
N SER A 160 12.10 15.94 19.56
CA SER A 160 11.62 16.77 18.46
C SER A 160 12.81 17.32 17.69
N SER A 161 13.36 16.56 16.75
CA SER A 161 14.25 17.11 15.75
C SER A 161 13.43 18.07 14.88
N PRO A 162 13.87 19.32 14.67
CA PRO A 162 13.20 20.20 13.72
C PRO A 162 13.21 19.52 12.35
N LEU A 163 12.03 19.44 11.72
CA LEU A 163 11.91 19.12 10.31
C LEU A 163 12.63 20.22 9.55
N THR A 164 13.89 20.01 9.20
CA THR A 164 14.59 20.86 8.23
C THR A 164 13.87 20.66 6.91
N MET A 165 12.86 21.48 6.67
CA MET A 165 12.11 21.51 5.43
C MET A 165 13.09 21.70 4.27
N ALA A 166 12.88 20.91 3.22
CA ALA A 166 13.62 20.96 1.98
C ALA A 166 13.57 22.39 1.43
N THR A 167 14.73 22.98 1.20
CA THR A 167 14.88 24.40 0.88
C THR A 167 14.46 24.79 -0.55
N THR A 168 13.95 23.91 -1.41
CA THR A 168 13.78 24.29 -2.84
C THR A 168 12.71 23.57 -3.67
N GLU A 169 12.01 22.54 -3.20
CA GLU A 169 11.06 21.77 -4.04
C GLU A 169 9.64 21.76 -3.44
N PHE A 170 8.65 22.17 -4.24
CA PHE A 170 7.23 22.11 -3.85
C PHE A 170 6.78 20.65 -3.78
N SER A 171 6.27 20.24 -2.62
CA SER A 171 5.63 18.93 -2.45
C SER A 171 4.12 19.04 -2.75
N PRO A 172 3.52 18.09 -3.47
CA PRO A 172 2.08 18.07 -3.76
C PRO A 172 1.21 17.62 -2.57
N ILE A 173 1.82 17.27 -1.44
CA ILE A 173 1.11 16.73 -0.27
C ILE A 173 0.18 17.81 0.31
N GLU A 174 -1.12 17.50 0.33
CA GLU A 174 -2.19 18.34 0.90
C GLU A 174 -2.44 17.98 2.37
N TYR A 175 -2.29 16.70 2.73
CA TYR A 175 -2.53 16.17 4.07
C TYR A 175 -1.34 15.34 4.54
N PHE A 176 -0.66 15.80 5.59
CA PHE A 176 0.45 15.08 6.20
C PHE A 176 0.21 14.86 7.69
N ILE A 177 0.12 13.59 8.10
CA ILE A 177 -0.15 13.19 9.48
C ILE A 177 1.02 12.36 10.00
N ILE A 178 1.62 12.80 11.10
CA ILE A 178 2.67 12.05 11.79
C ILE A 178 2.16 11.64 13.17
N ASN A 179 2.07 10.34 13.38
CA ASN A 179 1.83 9.73 14.68
C ASN A 179 3.15 9.21 15.23
N GLN A 180 3.54 9.65 16.42
CA GLN A 180 4.67 9.08 17.14
C GLN A 180 4.15 8.06 18.15
N LEU A 181 4.58 6.81 17.99
CA LEU A 181 4.29 5.76 18.96
C LEU A 181 5.38 5.78 20.02
N TYR A 182 5.01 6.20 21.24
CA TYR A 182 5.89 6.12 22.40
C TYR A 182 5.76 4.74 23.04
N ALA A 183 6.87 4.00 23.10
CA ALA A 183 6.94 2.83 23.96
C ALA A 183 6.95 3.32 25.42
N PHE A 184 5.84 3.15 26.13
CA PHE A 184 5.87 3.21 27.59
C PHE A 184 6.71 2.02 28.06
N LEU A 185 7.97 2.27 28.41
CA LEU A 185 8.75 1.31 29.18
C LEU A 185 8.02 1.17 30.53
N SER A 186 7.26 0.09 30.69
CA SER A 186 6.75 -0.33 31.98
C SER A 186 7.95 -0.71 32.84
N TYR A 187 8.33 0.18 33.75
CA TYR A 187 9.25 -0.14 34.83
C TYR A 187 8.57 -1.15 35.76
N THR A 188 9.03 -2.39 35.73
CA THR A 188 8.83 -3.38 36.82
C THR A 188 10.17 -3.66 37.45
#